data_AF-A0AAW8QVD2-F1
#
_entry.id   AF-A0AAW8QVD2-F1
#
_cell.length_a   1.000
_cell.length_b   1.000
_cell.length_c   1.000
_cell.angle_alpha   90.00
_cell.angle_beta   90.00
_cell.angle_gamma   90.00
#
_symmetry.space_group_name_H-M   'P 1'
#
loop_
_entity.id
_entity.type
_entity.pdbx_description
1 polymer ?
#
loop_
_entity_poly.entity_id
_entity_poly.type
_entity_poly.pdbx_seq_one_letter_code
_entity_poly.pdbx_strand_id
1 'polypeptide(L)'
;MTEYYLVAGLAILIAMALGVCRALLGPTVFDRILAVNLFGTKAVLLVAIYAFFSGRHDLLDISLLYSLLNFVGVIAALRLVERGKFFANSKEELQDQGLTKEDVPKVQEKHDA
;
A
#
# COMPACT_ATOMS: atom_id res chain seq x y z
N MET A 1 6.26 8.10 -33.71
CA MET A 1 6.19 8.56 -32.31
C MET A 1 5.10 7.85 -31.53
N THR A 2 3.90 7.73 -32.08
CA THR A 2 2.74 7.08 -31.44
C THR A 2 2.95 5.59 -31.12
N GLU A 3 3.62 4.87 -32.00
CA GLU A 3 3.99 3.45 -31.87
C GLU A 3 4.73 3.15 -30.55
N TYR A 4 5.63 4.04 -30.11
CA TYR A 4 6.41 3.83 -28.87
C TYR A 4 5.53 3.83 -27.62
N TYR A 5 4.52 4.71 -27.56
CA TYR A 5 3.58 4.77 -26.43
C TYR A 5 2.71 3.52 -26.35
N LEU A 6 2.31 2.96 -27.50
CA LEU A 6 1.55 1.72 -27.56
C LEU A 6 2.38 0.52 -27.08
N VAL A 7 3.63 0.40 -27.55
CA VAL A 7 4.53 -0.68 -27.10
C VAL A 7 4.82 -0.57 -25.59
N ALA A 8 5.08 0.64 -25.09
CA ALA A 8 5.31 0.86 -23.66
C ALA A 8 4.06 0.53 -22.82
N GLY A 9 2.88 0.97 -23.24
CA GLY A 9 1.62 0.64 -22.57
C GLY A 9 1.34 -0.85 -22.55
N LEU A 10 1.56 -1.55 -23.67
CA LEU A 10 1.38 -3.00 -23.76
C LEU A 10 2.36 -3.75 -22.85
N ALA A 11 3.63 -3.33 -22.82
CA ALA A 11 4.64 -3.92 -21.94
C ALA A 11 4.27 -3.75 -20.45
N ILE A 12 3.73 -2.59 -20.07
CA ILE A 12 3.25 -2.34 -18.70
C ILE A 12 2.04 -3.22 -18.37
N LEU A 13 1.09 -3.36 -19.29
CA LEU A 13 -0.06 -4.25 -19.10
C LEU A 13 0.36 -5.71 -18.91
N ILE A 14 1.31 -6.20 -19.70
CA ILE A 14 1.88 -7.54 -19.55
C ILE A 14 2.56 -7.66 -18.18
N ALA A 15 3.36 -6.67 -17.78
CA ALA A 15 4.01 -6.67 -16.48
C ALA A 15 3.01 -6.62 -15.30
N MET A 16 1.88 -5.93 -15.45
CA MET A 16 0.78 -5.94 -14.48
C MET A 16 0.12 -7.32 -14.42
N ALA A 17 -0.19 -7.93 -15.57
CA ALA A 17 -0.77 -9.26 -15.64
C ALA A 17 0.15 -10.30 -14.97
N LEU A 18 1.45 -10.27 -15.26
CA LEU A 18 2.44 -11.15 -14.59
C LEU A 18 2.53 -10.90 -13.09
N GLY A 19 2.48 -9.63 -12.67
CA GLY A 19 2.47 -9.26 -11.26
C GLY A 19 1.24 -9.80 -10.51
N VAL A 20 0.06 -9.69 -11.12
CA VAL A 20 -1.19 -10.24 -10.56
C VAL A 20 -1.17 -11.76 -10.55
N CYS A 21 -0.72 -12.41 -11.63
CA CYS A 21 -0.52 -13.86 -11.64
C CYS A 21 0.39 -14.32 -10.50
N ARG A 22 1.51 -13.61 -10.26
CA ARG A 22 2.40 -13.90 -9.13
C ARG A 22 1.73 -13.66 -7.77
N ALA A 23 0.90 -12.63 -7.64
CA ALA A 23 0.13 -12.35 -6.41
C ALA A 23 -0.83 -13.48 -6.05
N LEU A 24 -1.48 -14.07 -7.06
CA LEU A 24 -2.44 -15.15 -6.90
C LEU A 24 -1.75 -16.49 -6.59
N LEU A 25 -0.59 -16.75 -7.21
CA LEU A 25 0.20 -17.97 -6.95
C LEU A 25 1.10 -17.86 -5.71
N GLY A 26 1.35 -16.65 -5.20
CA GLY A 26 2.22 -16.39 -4.06
C GLY A 26 1.63 -16.89 -2.74
N PRO A 27 2.24 -17.88 -2.05
CA PRO A 27 1.76 -18.37 -0.77
C PRO A 27 2.06 -17.39 0.38
N THR A 28 2.99 -16.46 0.18
CA THR A 28 3.46 -15.55 1.23
C THR A 28 2.69 -14.23 1.24
N VAL A 29 2.45 -13.67 2.44
CA VAL A 29 1.87 -12.32 2.61
C VAL A 29 2.77 -11.25 1.98
N PHE A 30 4.09 -11.50 1.96
CA PHE A 30 5.08 -10.59 1.38
C PHE A 30 4.95 -10.50 -0.15
N ASP A 31 4.74 -11.61 -0.85
CA ASP A 31 4.46 -11.61 -2.31
C ASP A 31 3.20 -10.80 -2.64
N ARG A 32 2.17 -10.86 -1.78
CA ARG A 32 0.92 -10.08 -1.97
C ARG A 32 1.16 -8.58 -1.79
N ILE A 33 1.85 -8.18 -0.73
CA ILE A 33 2.18 -6.76 -0.48
C ILE A 33 3.06 -6.21 -1.61
N LEU A 34 4.07 -6.99 -2.03
CA LEU A 34 4.95 -6.64 -3.14
C LEU A 34 4.16 -6.49 -4.44
N ALA A 35 3.22 -7.40 -4.71
CA ALA A 35 2.39 -7.34 -5.91
C ALA A 35 1.47 -6.11 -5.92
N VAL A 36 0.84 -5.74 -4.80
CA VAL A 36 0.02 -4.52 -4.69
C VAL A 36 0.85 -3.27 -4.99
N ASN A 37 2.07 -3.19 -4.46
CA ASN A 37 2.96 -2.07 -4.74
C ASN A 37 3.43 -2.03 -6.21
N LEU A 38 3.76 -3.19 -6.79
CA LEU A 38 4.09 -3.31 -8.20
C LEU A 38 2.92 -2.92 -9.12
N PHE A 39 1.69 -3.19 -8.70
CA PHE A 39 0.49 -2.84 -9.44
C PHE A 39 0.24 -1.33 -9.39
N GLY A 40 0.29 -0.72 -8.20
CA GLY A 40 0.07 0.71 -8.02
C GLY A 40 1.07 1.57 -8.78
N THR A 41 2.36 1.21 -8.77
CA THR A 41 3.40 1.94 -9.52
C THR A 41 3.22 1.82 -11.04
N LYS A 42 2.75 0.68 -11.55
CA LYS A 42 2.47 0.49 -12.98
C LYS A 42 1.20 1.21 -13.43
N ALA A 43 0.17 1.25 -12.59
CA ALA A 43 -1.06 1.99 -12.88
C ALA A 43 -0.77 3.49 -13.07
N VAL A 44 0.04 4.08 -12.19
CA VAL A 44 0.51 5.47 -12.31
C VAL A 44 1.29 5.69 -13.60
N LEU A 45 2.21 4.78 -13.93
CA LEU A 45 3.00 4.88 -15.16
C LEU A 45 2.14 4.84 -16.42
N LEU A 46 1.04 4.07 -16.39
CA LEU A 46 0.07 3.98 -17.47
C LEU A 46 -0.71 5.30 -17.66
N VAL A 47 -1.10 5.95 -16.56
CA VAL A 47 -1.69 7.30 -16.59
C VAL A 47 -0.72 8.33 -17.15
N ALA A 48 0.56 8.27 -16.76
CA ALA A 48 1.59 9.16 -17.30
C ALA A 48 1.78 8.99 -18.81
N ILE A 49 1.86 7.76 -19.32
CA ILE A 49 1.96 7.50 -20.76
C ILE A 49 0.72 8.00 -21.50
N TYR A 50 -0.46 7.80 -20.92
CA TYR A 50 -1.72 8.30 -21.48
C TYR A 50 -1.76 9.83 -21.56
N ALA A 51 -1.18 10.53 -20.56
CA ALA A 51 -1.04 11.99 -20.57
C ALA A 51 -0.19 12.48 -21.76
N PHE A 52 0.97 11.85 -21.98
CA PHE A 52 1.85 12.16 -23.12
C PHE A 52 1.19 11.82 -24.46
N PHE A 53 0.45 10.71 -24.54
CA PHE A 53 -0.29 10.32 -25.74
C PHE A 53 -1.39 11.32 -26.10
N SER A 54 -2.10 11.84 -25.09
CA SER A 54 -3.19 12.81 -25.30
C SER A 54 -2.71 14.23 -25.57
N GLY A 55 -1.40 14.49 -25.49
CA GLY A 55 -0.80 15.83 -25.64
C GLY A 55 -1.19 16.82 -24.53
N ARG A 56 -1.95 16.37 -23.53
CA ARG A 56 -2.47 17.17 -22.41
C ARG A 56 -1.66 16.84 -21.15
N HIS A 57 -0.69 17.70 -20.84
CA HIS A 57 0.21 17.54 -19.71
C HIS A 57 -0.52 17.71 -18.35
N ASP A 58 -1.74 18.24 -18.33
CA ASP A 58 -2.59 18.34 -17.12
C ASP A 58 -2.78 16.98 -16.42
N LEU A 59 -2.78 15.89 -17.19
CA LEU A 59 -2.92 14.53 -16.68
C LEU A 59 -1.66 14.03 -15.96
N LEU A 60 -0.49 14.66 -16.18
CA LEU A 60 0.74 14.31 -15.46
C LEU A 60 0.68 14.74 -14.00
N ASP A 61 0.05 15.87 -13.69
CA ASP A 61 -0.11 16.33 -12.31
C ASP A 61 -1.01 15.35 -11.52
N ILE A 62 -2.10 14.91 -12.16
CA ILE A 62 -2.98 13.85 -11.64
C ILE A 62 -2.20 12.54 -11.46
N SER A 63 -1.32 12.18 -12.39
CA SER A 63 -0.45 10.99 -12.26
C SER A 63 0.50 11.09 -11.06
N LEU A 64 1.13 12.25 -10.85
CA LEU A 64 2.02 12.49 -9.71
C LEU A 64 1.25 12.41 -8.40
N LEU A 65 0.03 12.97 -8.35
CA LEU A 65 -0.86 12.84 -7.20
C LEU A 65 -1.20 11.36 -6.90
N TYR A 66 -1.57 10.57 -7.92
CA TYR A 66 -1.83 9.14 -7.74
C TYR A 66 -0.59 8.36 -7.29
N SER A 67 0.60 8.75 -7.75
CA SER A 67 1.87 8.19 -7.28
C SER A 67 2.03 8.37 -5.78
N LEU A 68 1.81 9.61 -5.31
CA LEU A 68 1.92 9.94 -3.90
C LEU A 68 0.86 9.21 -3.07
N LEU A 69 -0.39 9.16 -3.55
CA LEU A 69 -1.48 8.44 -2.91
C LEU A 69 -1.18 6.95 -2.78
N ASN A 70 -0.64 6.31 -3.83
CA ASN A 70 -0.25 4.91 -3.77
C ASN A 70 0.85 4.67 -2.74
N PHE A 71 1.87 5.53 -2.71
CA PHE A 71 2.97 5.44 -1.76
C PHE A 71 2.50 5.60 -0.31
N VAL A 72 1.73 6.65 -0.03
CA VAL A 72 1.15 6.90 1.30
C VAL A 72 0.18 5.78 1.69
N GLY A 73 -0.61 5.26 0.75
CA GLY A 73 -1.54 4.16 0.99
C GLY A 73 -0.83 2.88 1.45
N VAL A 74 0.29 2.51 0.83
CA VAL A 74 1.10 1.35 1.25
C VAL A 74 1.69 1.59 2.65
N ILE A 75 2.27 2.77 2.91
CA ILE A 75 2.81 3.10 4.25
C ILE A 75 1.72 3.07 5.32
N ALA A 76 0.55 3.62 5.01
CA ALA A 76 -0.59 3.62 5.92
C ALA A 76 -1.06 2.19 6.22
N ALA A 77 -1.16 1.33 5.21
CA ALA A 77 -1.49 -0.07 5.39
C ALA A 77 -0.46 -0.80 6.28
N LEU A 78 0.84 -0.57 6.04
CA LEU A 78 1.91 -1.15 6.87
C LEU A 78 1.82 -0.66 8.33
N ARG A 79 1.64 0.65 8.54
CA ARG A 79 1.47 1.25 9.87
C ARG A 79 0.21 0.76 10.58
N LEU A 80 -0.87 0.48 9.85
CA LEU A 80 -2.09 -0.08 10.42
C LEU A 80 -1.87 -1.50 10.92
N VAL A 81 -1.19 -2.34 10.12
CA VAL A 81 -0.84 -3.72 10.51
C VAL A 81 0.09 -3.71 11.73
N GLU A 82 1.08 -2.83 11.77
CA GLU A 82 2.00 -2.71 12.90
C GLU A 82 1.29 -2.29 14.20
N ARG A 83 0.45 -1.25 14.14
CA ARG A 83 -0.37 -0.85 15.31
C ARG A 83 -1.32 -1.95 15.76
N GLY A 84 -1.96 -2.64 14.82
CA GLY A 84 -2.85 -3.77 15.14
C GLY A 84 -2.14 -4.89 15.91
N LYS A 85 -0.90 -5.22 15.55
CA LYS A 85 -0.06 -6.18 16.28
C LYS A 85 0.29 -5.70 17.68
N PHE A 86 0.57 -4.41 17.85
CA PHE A 86 0.87 -3.83 19.15
C PHE A 86 -0.32 -3.96 20.12
N PHE A 87 -1.54 -3.63 19.66
CA PHE A 87 -2.76 -3.79 20.46
C PHE A 87 -3.12 -5.25 20.76
N ALA A 88 -2.79 -6.18 19.86
CA ALA A 88 -2.98 -7.61 20.11
C ALA A 88 -2.02 -8.12 21.19
N ASN A 89 -0.74 -7.75 21.10
CA ASN A 89 0.29 -8.18 22.05
C ASN A 89 0.04 -7.61 23.46
N SER A 90 -0.38 -6.35 23.58
CA SER A 90 -0.73 -5.76 24.88
C SER A 90 -1.94 -6.44 25.53
N LYS A 91 -2.91 -6.97 24.76
CA LYS A 91 -4.04 -7.72 25.33
C LYS A 91 -3.62 -9.08 25.88
N GLU A 92 -2.70 -9.76 25.20
CA GLU A 92 -2.13 -11.02 25.71
C GLU A 92 -1.32 -10.78 26.98
N GLU A 93 -0.49 -9.73 27.05
CA GLU A 93 0.24 -9.36 28.28
C GLU A 93 -0.70 -9.03 29.45
N LEU A 94 -1.78 -8.28 29.20
CA LEU A 94 -2.77 -7.96 30.24
C LEU A 94 -3.56 -9.20 30.71
N GLN A 95 -3.75 -10.18 29.82
CA GLN A 95 -4.48 -11.42 30.12
C GLN A 95 -3.58 -12.45 30.84
N ASP A 96 -2.29 -12.50 30.53
CA ASP A 96 -1.28 -13.32 31.21
C ASP A 96 -0.99 -12.80 32.65
N GLN A 97 -1.18 -11.49 32.87
CA GLN A 97 -1.11 -10.85 34.19
C GLN A 97 -2.43 -10.89 34.99
N GLY A 98 -3.50 -11.49 34.45
CA GLY A 98 -4.78 -11.66 35.15
C GLY A 98 -5.59 -10.37 35.38
N LEU A 99 -5.29 -9.29 34.66
CA LEU A 99 -5.96 -8.00 34.81
C LEU A 99 -7.32 -7.99 34.08
N THR A 100 -8.41 -7.64 34.77
CA THR A 100 -9.77 -7.55 34.17
C THR A 100 -10.14 -6.10 33.85
N LYS A 101 -11.18 -5.90 33.03
CA LYS A 101 -11.50 -4.61 32.38
C LYS A 101 -11.78 -3.42 33.33
N GLU A 102 -11.83 -3.64 34.64
CA GLU A 102 -11.97 -2.60 35.67
C GLU A 102 -10.67 -1.83 35.97
N ASP A 103 -9.50 -2.39 35.68
CA ASP A 103 -8.20 -1.78 36.02
C ASP A 103 -7.67 -0.77 34.99
N VAL A 104 -8.33 -0.65 33.84
CA VAL A 104 -7.85 0.09 32.66
C VAL A 104 -7.82 1.62 32.82
N PRO A 105 -8.64 2.33 33.64
CA PRO A 105 -8.64 3.78 33.57
C PRO A 105 -7.47 4.47 34.29
N LYS A 106 -6.57 3.76 35.00
CA LYS A 106 -5.50 4.39 35.81
C LYS A 106 -4.08 4.30 35.27
N VAL A 107 -3.85 3.63 34.14
CA VAL A 107 -2.49 3.54 33.55
C VAL A 107 -2.16 4.78 32.71
N GLN A 108 -3.17 5.55 32.30
CA GLN A 108 -2.97 6.73 31.45
C GLN A 108 -2.37 7.96 32.17
N GLU A 109 -2.35 8.00 33.50
CA GLU A 109 -1.99 9.23 34.26
C GLU A 109 -0.58 9.19 34.89
N LYS A 110 0.10 8.03 34.91
CA LYS A 110 1.39 7.88 35.64
C LYS A 110 2.64 8.24 34.81
N HIS A 111 2.49 8.68 33.56
CA HIS A 111 3.64 9.09 32.75
C HIS A 111 3.82 10.62 32.66
N ASP A 112 2.86 11.38 33.18
CA ASP A 112 2.84 12.85 33.14
C ASP A 112 3.04 13.52 34.51
N ALA A 113 3.46 12.76 35.55
CA ALA A 113 3.76 13.26 36.89
C ALA A 113 5.22 13.08 37.29
#